data_AF-A0AAD2GRA8-F1
#
_entry.id   AF-A0AAD2GRA8-F1
#
_cell.length_a   1.000
_cell.length_b   1.000
_cell.length_c   1.000
_cell.angle_alpha   90.00
_cell.angle_beta   90.00
_cell.angle_gamma   90.00
#
_symmetry.space_group_name_H-M   'P 1'
#
loop_
_entity.id
_entity.type
_entity.pdbx_description
1 polymer ?
#
loop_
_entity_poly.entity_id
_entity_poly.type
_entity_poly.pdbx_seq_one_letter_code
_entity_poly.pdbx_strand_id
1 'polypeptide(L)'
;TIFDPKPRAAQLYAYQFHKIICDYLDDDQTRTVEVGWSLGHCNIEGNERADELAKEGTPLASTTHITRSHALRRSKERIQSTWRREWKQRKRTGLYTDANHIPPSTQPSRHFTELSGKRELF
;
A
#
# COMPACT_ATOMS: atom_id res chain seq x y z
N THR A 1 22.96 2.06 16.44
CA THR A 1 22.92 3.43 17.03
C THR A 1 22.00 4.27 16.17
N ILE A 2 21.45 5.38 16.69
CA ILE A 2 20.57 6.28 15.90
C ILE A 2 21.30 6.84 14.66
N PHE A 3 22.61 7.03 14.75
CA PHE A 3 23.46 7.60 13.69
C PHE A 3 24.05 6.59 12.70
N ASP A 4 23.81 5.29 12.89
CA ASP A 4 24.18 4.25 11.92
C ASP A 4 23.04 3.22 11.79
N PRO A 5 21.89 3.63 11.23
CA PRO A 5 20.79 2.71 10.98
C PRO A 5 21.07 1.90 9.70
N LYS A 6 20.63 0.64 9.69
CA LYS A 6 20.47 -0.15 8.46
C LYS A 6 19.02 0.03 7.96
N PRO A 7 18.72 1.05 7.11
CA PRO A 7 17.35 1.37 6.77
C PRO A 7 16.69 0.26 5.98
N ARG A 8 15.46 -0.11 6.36
CA ARG A 8 14.59 -0.91 5.51
C ARG A 8 14.08 -0.05 4.35
N ALA A 9 13.56 -0.66 3.28
CA ALA A 9 13.04 0.07 2.12
C ALA A 9 12.07 1.22 2.47
N ALA A 10 11.21 1.02 3.48
CA ALA A 10 10.26 2.03 3.95
C ALA A 10 10.89 3.16 4.80
N GLN A 11 12.15 3.03 5.20
CA GLN A 11 12.87 3.97 6.06
C GLN A 11 13.94 4.76 5.29
N LEU A 12 14.16 4.46 4.00
CA LEU A 12 15.20 5.11 3.19
C LEU A 12 15.03 6.62 3.13
N TYR A 13 13.81 7.10 2.88
CA TYR A 13 13.53 8.53 2.80
C TYR A 13 13.68 9.23 4.17
N ALA A 14 13.26 8.57 5.25
CA ALA A 14 13.47 9.08 6.60
C ALA A 14 14.96 9.18 6.95
N TYR A 15 15.76 8.20 6.54
CA TYR A 15 17.21 8.22 6.70
C TYR A 15 17.88 9.34 5.87
N GLN A 16 17.48 9.50 4.61
CA GLN A 16 17.98 10.59 3.77
C GLN A 16 17.65 11.97 4.36
N PHE A 17 16.41 12.16 4.79
CA PHE A 17 15.98 13.38 5.49
C PHE A 17 16.83 13.66 6.73
N HIS A 18 17.02 12.64 7.59
CA HIS A 18 17.86 12.77 8.78
C HIS A 18 19.28 13.19 8.42
N LYS A 19 19.91 12.53 7.44
CA LYS A 19 21.27 12.86 7.00
C LYS A 19 21.36 14.32 6.53
N ILE A 20 20.43 14.74 5.67
CA ILE A 20 20.41 16.10 5.12
C ILE A 20 20.25 17.15 6.24
N ILE A 21 19.38 16.90 7.22
CA ILE A 21 19.19 17.81 8.35
C ILE A 21 20.44 17.86 9.23
N CYS A 22 21.05 16.73 9.54
CA CYS A 22 22.30 16.71 10.30
C CYS A 22 23.39 17.51 9.56
N ASP A 23 23.62 17.21 8.28
CA ASP A 23 24.61 17.92 7.47
C ASP A 23 24.31 19.45 7.44
N TYR A 24 23.04 19.85 7.34
CA TYR A 24 22.62 21.25 7.36
C TYR A 24 22.87 21.95 8.70
N LEU A 25 22.60 21.27 9.81
CA LEU A 25 22.78 21.79 11.18
C LEU A 25 24.26 21.81 11.59
N ASP A 26 25.06 20.85 11.14
CA ASP A 26 26.48 20.74 11.46
C ASP A 26 27.34 21.80 10.74
N ASP A 27 26.87 22.30 9.59
CA ASP A 27 27.57 23.30 8.77
C ASP A 27 27.58 24.70 9.42
N ASP A 28 26.57 25.06 10.22
CA ASP A 28 26.49 26.37 10.89
C ASP A 28 25.68 26.29 12.19
N GLN A 29 26.32 26.62 13.32
CA GLN A 29 25.71 26.58 14.65
C GLN A 29 24.54 27.55 14.86
N THR A 30 24.35 28.52 13.97
CA THR A 30 23.22 29.46 14.01
C THR A 30 21.97 28.90 13.35
N ARG A 31 22.08 27.81 12.57
CA ARG A 31 20.95 27.19 11.89
C ARG A 31 20.08 26.42 12.86
N THR A 32 18.78 26.52 12.64
CA THR A 32 17.77 25.78 13.39
C THR A 32 16.77 25.16 12.43
N VAL A 33 16.15 24.06 12.86
CA VAL A 33 15.07 23.38 12.14
C VAL A 33 13.98 23.07 13.15
N GLU A 34 12.76 23.50 12.82
CA GLU A 34 11.56 23.14 13.58
C GLU A 34 10.83 22.00 12.87
N VAL A 35 10.41 20.99 13.63
CA VAL A 35 9.62 19.88 13.12
C VAL A 35 8.27 19.87 13.82
N GLY A 36 7.22 20.11 13.06
CA GLY A 36 5.84 20.12 13.53
C GLY A 36 4.97 19.10 12.81
N TRP A 37 3.90 18.67 13.48
CA TRP A 37 2.85 17.87 12.87
C TRP A 37 1.77 18.79 12.28
N SER A 38 1.41 18.54 11.02
CA SER A 38 0.27 19.20 10.38
C SER A 38 -0.93 18.26 10.35
N LEU A 39 -2.14 18.80 10.52
CA LEU A 39 -3.37 18.03 10.39
C LEU A 39 -3.60 17.68 8.92
N GLY A 40 -3.87 16.40 8.64
CA GLY A 40 -4.15 15.93 7.28
C GLY A 40 -5.55 16.32 6.81
N HIS A 41 -5.69 16.59 5.51
CA HIS A 41 -6.97 16.88 4.84
C HIS A 41 -7.76 18.06 5.44
N CYS A 42 -7.06 19.02 6.03
CA CYS A 42 -7.65 20.25 6.56
C CYS A 42 -7.52 21.45 5.61
N ASN A 43 -7.20 21.22 4.32
CA ASN A 43 -6.99 22.27 3.32
C ASN A 43 -5.91 23.29 3.70
N ILE A 44 -4.88 22.85 4.43
CA ILE A 44 -3.72 23.69 4.70
C ILE A 44 -2.91 23.78 3.40
N GLU A 45 -2.94 24.94 2.74
CA GLU A 45 -2.38 25.13 1.38
C GLU A 45 -0.99 24.52 1.19
N GLY A 46 -0.06 24.78 2.12
CA GLY A 46 1.30 24.24 2.05
C GLY A 46 1.35 22.71 2.15
N ASN A 47 0.48 22.10 2.96
CA ASN A 47 0.40 20.64 3.11
C ASN A 47 -0.25 19.98 1.89
N GLU A 48 -1.34 20.57 1.37
CA GLU A 48 -2.00 20.05 0.17
C GLU A 48 -1.06 20.14 -1.05
N ARG A 49 -0.35 21.28 -1.21
CA ARG A 49 0.65 21.42 -2.27
C ARG A 49 1.79 20.42 -2.13
N ALA A 50 2.26 20.16 -0.91
CA ALA A 50 3.30 19.15 -0.68
C ALA A 50 2.81 17.73 -1.03
N ASP A 51 1.56 17.40 -0.71
CA ASP A 51 0.94 16.12 -1.05
C ASP A 51 0.71 15.96 -2.56
N GLU A 52 0.28 17.02 -3.26
CA GLU A 52 0.18 17.06 -4.72
C GLU A 52 1.53 16.80 -5.38
N LEU A 53 2.58 17.51 -4.97
CA LEU A 53 3.94 17.29 -5.48
C LEU A 53 4.45 15.88 -5.20
N ALA A 54 4.14 15.31 -4.03
CA ALA A 54 4.50 13.93 -3.70
C ALA A 54 3.79 12.92 -4.62
N LYS A 55 2.50 13.16 -4.93
CA LYS A 55 1.72 12.36 -5.90
C LYS A 55 2.30 12.46 -7.30
N GLU A 56 2.67 13.65 -7.76
CA GLU A 56 3.31 13.89 -9.06
C GLU A 56 4.69 13.22 -9.17
N GLY A 57 5.43 13.12 -8.06
CA GLY A 57 6.71 12.41 -8.02
C GLY A 57 6.58 10.88 -8.05
N THR A 58 5.41 10.32 -7.75
CA THR A 58 5.20 8.87 -7.63
C THR A 58 5.43 8.11 -8.96
N PRO A 59 4.96 8.59 -10.13
CA PRO A 59 5.27 7.99 -11.43
C PRO A 59 6.74 8.16 -11.86
N LEU A 60 7.40 9.23 -11.39
CA LEU A 60 8.78 9.58 -11.74
C LEU A 60 9.82 8.83 -10.90
N ALA A 61 9.42 8.31 -9.73
CA ALA A 61 10.24 7.48 -8.86
C ALA A 61 10.47 6.09 -9.49
N SER A 62 11.26 6.08 -10.55
CA SER A 62 11.84 4.88 -11.14
C SER A 62 12.75 4.19 -10.11
N THR A 63 12.45 2.93 -9.79
CA THR A 63 13.36 1.89 -9.23
C THR A 63 13.68 1.79 -7.73
N THR A 64 13.07 2.54 -6.81
CA THR A 64 13.35 2.35 -5.37
C THR A 64 12.44 1.31 -4.72
N HIS A 65 12.97 0.09 -4.56
CA HIS A 65 12.49 -1.03 -3.75
C HIS A 65 10.96 -1.22 -3.68
N ILE A 66 10.44 -2.12 -4.53
CA ILE A 66 9.07 -2.65 -4.35
C ILE A 66 8.97 -3.20 -2.93
N THR A 67 8.15 -2.54 -2.09
CA THR A 67 7.90 -3.05 -0.74
C THR A 67 7.29 -4.45 -0.86
N ARG A 68 7.63 -5.35 0.07
CA ARG A 68 7.06 -6.72 0.08
C ARG A 68 5.53 -6.70 0.03
N SER A 69 4.90 -5.74 0.71
CA SER A 69 3.45 -5.52 0.67
C SER A 69 2.96 -5.16 -0.74
N HIS A 70 3.66 -4.27 -1.45
CA HIS A 70 3.35 -3.95 -2.84
C HIS A 70 3.50 -5.16 -3.76
N ALA A 71 4.58 -5.94 -3.61
CA ALA A 71 4.78 -7.17 -4.38
C ALA A 71 3.65 -8.20 -4.14
N LEU A 72 3.31 -8.45 -2.87
CA LEU A 72 2.24 -9.37 -2.49
C LEU A 72 0.88 -8.92 -3.01
N ARG A 73 0.57 -7.61 -2.92
CA ARG A 73 -0.66 -7.04 -3.48
C ARG A 73 -0.74 -7.28 -4.99
N ARG A 74 0.32 -6.93 -5.73
CA ARG A 74 0.40 -7.14 -7.19
C ARG A 74 0.27 -8.62 -7.56
N SER A 75 0.88 -9.52 -6.78
CA SER A 75 0.74 -10.96 -6.99
C SER A 75 -0.71 -11.43 -6.80
N LYS A 76 -1.37 -10.99 -5.72
CA LYS A 76 -2.79 -11.31 -5.47
C LYS A 76 -3.70 -10.79 -6.59
N GLU A 77 -3.47 -9.55 -7.05
CA GLU A 77 -4.21 -8.96 -8.17
C GLU A 77 -4.03 -9.78 -9.46
N ARG A 78 -2.80 -10.18 -9.78
CA ARG A 78 -2.52 -11.01 -10.97
C ARG A 78 -3.23 -12.36 -10.90
N ILE A 79 -3.13 -13.04 -9.76
CA ILE A 79 -3.81 -14.33 -9.53
C ILE A 79 -5.33 -14.16 -9.67
N GLN A 80 -5.92 -13.16 -9.00
CA GLN A 80 -7.36 -12.91 -9.06
C GLN A 80 -7.83 -12.58 -10.47
N SER A 81 -7.07 -11.77 -11.21
CA SER A 81 -7.42 -11.42 -12.60
C SER A 81 -7.40 -12.64 -13.52
N THR A 82 -6.38 -13.50 -13.37
CA THR A 82 -6.22 -14.73 -14.15
C THR A 82 -7.35 -15.70 -13.85
N TRP A 83 -7.64 -15.91 -12.56
CA TRP A 83 -8.71 -16.80 -12.14
C TRP A 83 -10.09 -16.32 -12.60
N ARG A 84 -10.38 -15.02 -12.51
CA ARG A 84 -11.64 -14.44 -13.03
C ARG A 84 -11.75 -14.58 -14.54
N ARG A 85 -10.64 -14.48 -15.28
CA ARG A 85 -10.62 -14.69 -16.73
C ARG A 85 -10.95 -16.13 -17.09
N GLU A 86 -10.28 -17.08 -16.47
CA GLU A 86 -10.52 -18.51 -16.68
C GLU A 86 -11.95 -18.91 -16.29
N TRP A 87 -12.44 -18.39 -15.17
CA TRP A 87 -13.81 -18.60 -14.70
C TRP A 87 -14.85 -18.15 -15.73
N LYS A 88 -14.65 -16.98 -16.35
CA LYS A 88 -15.56 -16.46 -17.39
C LYS A 88 -15.53 -17.29 -18.67
N GLN A 89 -14.38 -17.89 -19.00
CA GLN A 89 -14.20 -18.66 -20.24
C GLN A 89 -14.71 -20.10 -20.12
N ARG A 90 -14.87 -20.62 -18.89
CA ARG A 90 -15.29 -22.00 -18.67
C ARG A 90 -16.80 -22.16 -18.93
N LYS A 91 -17.17 -23.13 -19.77
CA LYS A 91 -18.57 -23.50 -19.99
C LYS A 91 -19.16 -24.02 -18.66
N ARG A 92 -20.24 -23.39 -18.21
CA ARG A 92 -20.94 -23.78 -16.98
C ARG A 92 -21.73 -25.06 -17.25
N THR A 93 -21.38 -26.14 -16.56
CA THR A 93 -22.03 -27.45 -16.69
C THR A 93 -22.21 -28.08 -15.31
N GLY A 94 -23.34 -28.74 -15.07
CA GLY A 94 -23.63 -29.49 -13.83
C GLY A 94 -24.77 -28.91 -13.00
N LEU A 95 -25.14 -29.62 -11.92
CA LEU A 95 -26.28 -29.32 -11.04
C LEU A 95 -26.12 -28.03 -10.20
N TYR A 96 -24.94 -27.43 -10.19
CA TYR A 96 -24.61 -26.24 -9.39
C TYR A 96 -24.38 -25.00 -10.29
N THR A 97 -25.05 -24.92 -11.44
CA THR A 97 -24.90 -23.79 -12.38
C THR A 97 -25.12 -22.45 -11.70
N ASP A 98 -26.10 -22.34 -10.82
CA ASP A 98 -26.47 -21.08 -10.15
C ASP A 98 -25.36 -20.55 -9.24
N ALA A 99 -24.71 -21.43 -8.48
CA ALA A 99 -23.53 -21.10 -7.68
C ALA A 99 -22.31 -20.71 -8.55
N ASN A 100 -22.24 -21.23 -9.79
CA ASN A 100 -21.20 -20.90 -10.76
C ASN A 100 -21.37 -19.51 -11.41
N HIS A 101 -22.34 -18.70 -10.97
CA HIS A 101 -22.45 -17.29 -11.38
C HIS A 101 -21.66 -16.34 -10.48
N ILE A 102 -21.26 -16.76 -9.28
CA ILE A 102 -20.49 -15.91 -8.36
C ILE A 102 -19.03 -15.88 -8.83
N PRO A 103 -18.46 -14.70 -9.16
CA PRO A 103 -17.07 -14.63 -9.58
C PRO A 103 -16.13 -14.98 -8.43
N PRO A 104 -15.02 -15.68 -8.70
CA PRO A 104 -14.10 -16.07 -7.66
C PRO A 104 -13.43 -14.85 -7.00
N SER A 105 -13.16 -14.99 -5.71
CA SER A 105 -12.52 -13.99 -4.86
C SER A 105 -11.47 -14.65 -3.98
N THR A 106 -10.41 -13.90 -3.67
CA THR A 106 -9.37 -14.32 -2.70
C THR A 106 -9.78 -14.05 -1.25
N GLN A 107 -10.99 -13.52 -1.03
CA GLN A 107 -11.57 -13.30 0.29
C GLN A 107 -12.91 -14.00 0.40
N PRO A 108 -13.27 -14.51 1.59
CA PRO A 108 -14.59 -15.08 1.82
C PRO A 108 -15.66 -14.04 1.54
N SER A 109 -16.81 -14.47 1.01
CA SER A 109 -17.95 -13.57 0.88
C SER A 109 -18.48 -13.17 2.26
N ARG A 110 -19.22 -12.07 2.30
CA ARG A 110 -19.88 -11.59 3.52
C ARG A 110 -20.68 -12.70 4.21
N HIS A 111 -21.40 -13.49 3.42
CA HIS A 111 -22.17 -14.64 3.90
C HIS A 111 -21.31 -15.68 4.63
N PHE A 112 -20.13 -16.02 4.08
CA PHE A 112 -19.18 -16.92 4.73
C PHE A 112 -18.58 -16.35 6.01
N THR A 113 -18.34 -15.03 6.08
CA THR A 113 -17.84 -14.40 7.31
C THR A 113 -18.91 -14.32 8.40
N GLU A 114 -20.17 -14.03 8.03
CA GLU A 114 -21.30 -13.92 8.97
C GLU A 114 -21.71 -15.28 9.56
N LEU A 115 -21.50 -16.36 8.81
CA LEU A 115 -21.76 -17.73 9.26
C LEU A 115 -20.56 -18.40 9.97
N SER A 116 -19.45 -17.68 10.16
CA SER A 116 -18.30 -18.23 10.88
C SER A 116 -18.70 -18.59 12.31
N GLY A 117 -18.70 -19.88 12.62
CA GLY A 117 -19.13 -20.43 13.92
C GLY A 117 -20.52 -21.10 13.95
N LYS A 118 -21.31 -21.05 12.86
CA LYS A 118 -22.61 -21.73 12.76
C LYS A 118 -22.55 -22.84 11.70
N ARG A 119 -21.95 -23.97 12.07
CA ARG A 119 -21.65 -25.10 11.18
C ARG A 119 -22.90 -25.76 10.57
N GLU A 120 -24.07 -25.57 11.17
CA GLU A 120 -25.32 -26.26 10.81
C GLU A 120 -26.19 -25.52 9.77
N LEU A 121 -25.72 -24.38 9.25
CA LEU A 121 -26.45 -23.56 8.27
C LEU A 121 -25.84 -23.57 6.86
N PHE A 122 -24.98 -24.56 6.56
CA PHE A 122 -24.37 -24.78 5.24
C PHE A 122 -25.08 -25.87 4.45
#